data_AF-A0AAE1V7L7-F1
#
_entry.id   AF-A0AAE1V7L7-F1
#
_cell.length_a   1.000
_cell.length_b   1.000
_cell.length_c   1.000
_cell.angle_alpha   90.00
_cell.angle_beta   90.00
_cell.angle_gamma   90.00
#
_symmetry.space_group_name_H-M   'P 1'
#
loop_
_entity.id
_entity.type
_entity.pdbx_description
1 polymer ?
#
loop_
_entity_poly.entity_id
_entity_poly.type
_entity_poly.pdbx_seq_one_letter_code
_entity_poly.pdbx_strand_id
1 'polypeptide(L)'
;MDIGLAVGGAFLSSALNVLFDRLAPHGDLLKMFQKNKHDVRLLKKLRMTLLGLQVVLSDADNKQASNTYVSQWLNELRDAVDGAENLIEEVNYEALRLKVEGQHQNLAETISNQQGEYWPNISQIPTIEIDWEYL
;
A
#
# COMPACT_ATOMS: atom_id res chain seq x y z
N MET A 1 2.89 -34.55 17.02
CA MET A 1 3.98 -33.57 16.84
C MET A 1 3.27 -32.28 16.47
N ASP A 2 2.83 -31.55 17.48
CA ASP A 2 1.75 -30.56 17.38
C ASP A 2 2.29 -29.14 17.55
N ILE A 3 3.40 -28.86 16.85
CA ILE A 3 4.12 -27.58 16.96
C ILE A 3 3.41 -26.48 16.14
N GLY A 4 2.50 -26.85 15.22
CA GLY A 4 1.77 -25.89 14.39
C GLY A 4 0.61 -25.16 15.08
N LEU A 5 0.05 -25.69 16.16
CA LEU A 5 -1.19 -25.17 16.75
C LEU A 5 -0.93 -23.95 17.66
N ALA A 6 0.13 -23.99 18.48
CA ALA A 6 0.50 -22.90 19.38
C ALA A 6 1.10 -21.67 18.66
N VAL A 7 1.68 -21.85 17.47
CA VAL A 7 2.28 -20.76 16.70
C VAL A 7 1.22 -19.91 15.98
N GLY A 8 0.05 -20.49 15.67
CA GLY A 8 -1.04 -19.82 14.96
C GLY A 8 -1.63 -18.62 15.73
N GLY A 9 -1.93 -18.78 17.02
CA GLY A 9 -2.49 -17.71 17.85
C GLY A 9 -1.53 -16.53 18.04
N ALA A 10 -0.24 -16.81 18.24
CA ALA A 10 0.80 -15.79 18.36
C ALA A 10 1.03 -15.04 17.04
N PHE A 11 1.05 -15.75 15.91
CA PHE A 11 1.15 -15.15 14.57
C PHE A 11 -0.05 -14.23 14.28
N LEU A 12 -1.27 -14.70 14.51
CA LEU A 12 -2.49 -13.93 14.27
C LEU A 12 -2.59 -12.71 15.18
N SER A 13 -2.19 -12.84 16.46
CA SER A 13 -2.13 -11.72 17.39
C SER A 13 -1.11 -10.67 16.94
N SER A 14 0.06 -11.08 16.43
CA SER A 14 1.05 -10.18 15.85
C SER A 14 0.52 -9.47 14.61
N ALA A 15 -0.10 -10.19 13.69
CA ALA A 15 -0.70 -9.63 12.48
C ALA A 15 -1.81 -8.61 12.81
N LEU A 16 -2.67 -8.92 13.79
CA LEU A 16 -3.70 -7.99 14.28
C LEU A 16 -3.09 -6.71 14.88
N ASN A 17 -2.00 -6.82 15.65
CA ASN A 17 -1.31 -5.65 16.19
C ASN A 17 -0.76 -4.75 15.07
N VAL A 18 -0.15 -5.34 14.04
CA VAL A 18 0.32 -4.57 12.86
C VAL A 18 -0.84 -3.88 12.15
N LEU A 19 -2.00 -4.55 12.01
CA LEU A 19 -3.19 -3.93 11.43
C LEU A 19 -3.73 -2.80 12.33
N PHE A 20 -3.70 -2.94 13.65
CA PHE A 20 -4.08 -1.85 14.56
C PHE A 20 -3.15 -0.64 14.46
N ASP A 21 -1.84 -0.85 14.33
CA ASP A 21 -0.86 0.22 14.14
C ASP A 21 -1.09 0.95 12.81
N ARG A 22 -1.35 0.21 11.73
CA ARG A 22 -1.67 0.81 10.42
C ARG A 22 -3.02 1.54 10.40
N LEU A 23 -3.99 1.10 11.21
CA LEU A 23 -5.30 1.74 11.39
C LEU A 23 -5.32 2.84 12.46
N ALA A 24 -4.20 3.07 13.15
CA ALA A 24 -4.09 4.12 14.14
C ALA A 24 -4.31 5.50 13.50
N PRO A 25 -4.66 6.54 14.29
CA PRO A 25 -4.84 7.92 13.79
C PRO A 25 -3.68 8.45 12.92
N HIS A 26 -2.48 7.92 13.12
CA HIS A 26 -1.24 8.28 12.43
C HIS A 26 -0.74 7.20 11.46
N GLY A 27 -1.45 6.09 11.29
CA GLY A 27 -1.08 4.98 10.42
C GLY A 27 -1.36 5.25 8.94
N ASP A 28 -0.61 4.57 8.07
CA ASP A 28 -0.59 4.89 6.64
C ASP A 28 -1.89 4.51 5.93
N LEU A 29 -2.52 3.39 6.30
CA LEU A 29 -3.85 3.03 5.78
C LEU A 29 -4.87 4.13 6.09
N LEU A 30 -4.89 4.61 7.34
CA LEU A 30 -5.84 5.65 7.72
C LEU A 30 -5.60 6.97 6.96
N LYS A 31 -4.33 7.35 6.73
CA LYS A 31 -3.98 8.54 5.93
C LYS A 31 -4.42 8.41 4.47
N MET A 32 -4.30 7.23 3.86
CA MET A 32 -4.71 6.98 2.47
C MET A 32 -6.22 7.20 2.28
N PHE A 33 -7.01 6.81 3.28
CA PHE A 33 -8.47 6.81 3.25
C PHE A 33 -9.11 8.02 3.96
N GLN A 34 -8.33 8.93 4.56
CA GLN A 34 -8.86 10.09 5.30
C GLN A 34 -9.55 11.13 4.40
N LYS A 35 -9.35 11.08 3.08
CA LYS A 35 -9.89 12.07 2.14
C LYS A 35 -11.42 11.98 1.97
N ASN A 36 -12.04 10.83 2.23
CA ASN A 36 -13.49 10.63 2.08
C ASN A 36 -14.17 10.19 3.38
N LYS A 37 -15.32 10.79 3.70
CA LYS A 37 -16.13 10.43 4.89
C LYS A 37 -16.61 8.97 4.89
N HIS A 38 -16.83 8.40 3.72
CA HIS A 38 -17.25 6.99 3.57
C HIS A 38 -16.13 6.02 4.00
N ASP A 39 -14.89 6.34 3.64
CA ASP A 39 -13.74 5.51 3.91
C ASP A 39 -13.41 5.50 5.41
N VAL A 40 -13.55 6.65 6.09
CA VAL A 40 -13.43 6.74 7.56
C VAL A 40 -14.45 5.84 8.27
N ARG A 41 -15.69 5.75 7.77
CA ARG A 41 -16.72 4.87 8.35
C ARG A 41 -16.37 3.39 8.15
N LEU A 42 -15.83 3.03 6.98
CA LEU A 42 -15.38 1.68 6.68
C LEU A 42 -14.19 1.28 7.56
N LEU A 43 -13.19 2.16 7.73
CA LEU A 43 -12.05 1.92 8.61
C LEU A 43 -12.46 1.74 10.07
N LYS A 44 -13.44 2.52 10.56
CA LYS A 44 -13.99 2.33 11.90
C LYS A 44 -14.67 0.96 12.06
N LYS A 45 -15.43 0.52 11.05
CA LYS A 45 -16.03 -0.82 11.05
C LYS A 45 -14.96 -1.91 11.06
N LEU A 46 -13.93 -1.79 10.21
CA LEU A 46 -12.81 -2.72 10.16
C LEU A 46 -12.13 -2.83 11.53
N ARG A 47 -11.80 -1.69 12.16
CA ARG A 47 -11.22 -1.67 13.50
C ARG A 47 -12.09 -2.38 14.53
N MET A 48 -13.41 -2.17 14.49
CA MET A 48 -14.34 -2.83 15.41
C MET A 48 -14.38 -4.36 15.19
N THR A 49 -14.33 -4.80 13.93
CA THR A 49 -14.25 -6.22 13.58
C THR A 49 -12.95 -6.84 14.09
N LEU A 50 -11.80 -6.18 13.90
CA LEU A 50 -10.50 -6.66 14.40
C LEU A 50 -10.46 -6.76 15.93
N LEU A 51 -11.09 -5.81 16.65
CA LEU A 51 -11.23 -5.89 18.11
C LEU A 51 -12.07 -7.10 18.54
N GLY A 52 -13.19 -7.37 17.84
CA GLY A 52 -13.99 -8.56 18.07
C GLY A 52 -13.18 -9.85 17.84
N LEU A 53 -12.40 -9.89 16.77
CA LEU A 53 -11.52 -11.02 16.46
C LEU A 53 -10.46 -11.24 17.54
N GLN A 54 -9.84 -10.18 18.09
CA GLN A 54 -8.84 -10.30 19.16
C GLN A 54 -9.43 -10.91 20.44
N VAL A 55 -10.67 -10.57 20.78
CA VAL A 55 -11.39 -11.16 21.93
C VAL A 55 -11.68 -12.64 21.67
N VAL A 56 -12.16 -12.98 20.48
CA VAL A 56 -12.43 -14.38 20.11
C VAL A 56 -11.14 -15.19 20.04
N LEU A 57 -10.04 -14.63 19.53
CA LEU A 57 -8.71 -15.24 19.55
C LEU A 57 -8.23 -15.52 20.97
N SER A 58 -8.41 -14.57 21.89
CA SER A 58 -8.03 -14.74 23.30
C SER A 58 -8.85 -15.86 23.99
N ASP A 59 -10.11 -16.05 23.62
CA ASP A 59 -10.95 -17.16 24.12
C ASP A 59 -10.63 -18.49 23.39
N ALA A 60 -10.26 -18.40 22.11
CA ALA A 60 -9.87 -19.52 21.26
C ALA A 60 -8.55 -20.14 21.71
N ASP A 61 -7.50 -19.37 21.99
CA ASP A 61 -6.20 -19.88 22.48
C ASP A 61 -6.35 -20.69 23.78
N ASN A 62 -7.28 -20.30 24.66
CA ASN A 62 -7.58 -21.04 25.89
C ASN A 62 -8.32 -22.37 25.64
N LYS A 63 -8.98 -22.53 24.49
CA LYS A 63 -9.83 -23.69 24.14
C LYS A 63 -9.29 -24.53 22.97
N GLN A 64 -8.26 -24.04 22.28
CA GLN A 64 -7.71 -24.59 21.03
C GLN A 64 -7.22 -26.04 21.19
N ALA A 65 -6.69 -26.37 22.37
CA ALA A 65 -6.22 -27.73 22.68
C ALA A 65 -7.36 -28.77 22.77
N SER A 66 -8.62 -28.35 22.89
CA SER A 66 -9.77 -29.23 23.16
C SER A 66 -10.84 -29.22 22.08
N ASN A 67 -10.79 -28.29 21.11
CA ASN A 67 -11.87 -28.09 20.16
C ASN A 67 -11.38 -27.95 18.71
N THR A 68 -11.64 -28.97 17.90
CA THR A 68 -11.29 -29.04 16.48
C THR A 68 -11.95 -27.92 15.65
N TYR A 69 -13.14 -27.43 16.04
CA TYR A 69 -13.80 -26.31 15.35
C TYR A 69 -13.05 -25.00 15.53
N VAL A 70 -12.38 -24.80 16.67
CA VAL A 70 -11.53 -23.63 16.91
C VAL A 70 -10.30 -23.66 15.99
N SER A 71 -9.71 -24.83 15.79
CA SER A 71 -8.58 -25.00 14.86
C SER A 71 -8.95 -24.68 13.41
N GLN A 72 -10.12 -25.16 12.94
CA GLN A 72 -10.62 -24.83 11.60
C GLN A 72 -10.87 -23.33 11.43
N TRP A 73 -11.53 -22.71 12.42
CA TRP A 73 -11.80 -21.27 12.39
C TRP A 73 -10.52 -20.42 12.39
N LEU A 74 -9.48 -20.82 13.14
CA LEU A 74 -8.18 -20.13 13.12
C LEU A 74 -7.47 -20.25 11.77
N ASN A 75 -7.59 -21.38 11.08
CA ASN A 75 -7.05 -21.53 9.73
C ASN A 75 -7.77 -20.64 8.72
N GLU A 76 -9.10 -20.59 8.74
CA GLU A 76 -9.85 -19.67 7.87
C GLU A 76 -9.53 -18.19 8.16
N LEU A 77 -9.35 -17.84 9.43
CA LEU A 77 -8.94 -16.49 9.82
C LEU A 77 -7.55 -16.16 9.29
N ARG A 78 -6.61 -17.11 9.33
CA ARG A 78 -5.28 -16.94 8.74
C ARG A 78 -5.36 -16.71 7.24
N ASP A 79 -6.11 -17.52 6.50
CA ASP A 79 -6.29 -17.36 5.06
C ASP A 79 -6.89 -15.98 4.72
N ALA A 80 -7.83 -15.50 5.53
CA ALA A 80 -8.40 -14.16 5.38
C ALA A 80 -7.39 -13.03 5.65
N VAL A 81 -6.50 -13.19 6.64
CA VAL A 81 -5.42 -12.23 6.93
C VAL A 81 -4.40 -12.20 5.79
N ASP A 82 -3.98 -13.36 5.30
CA ASP A 82 -3.04 -13.48 4.17
C ASP A 82 -3.64 -12.81 2.91
N GLY A 83 -4.93 -13.03 2.65
CA GLY A 83 -5.65 -12.37 1.56
C GLY A 83 -5.75 -10.85 1.71
N ALA A 84 -5.92 -10.35 2.94
CA ALA A 84 -5.96 -8.91 3.22
C ALA A 84 -4.59 -8.25 3.07
N GLU A 85 -3.50 -8.91 3.47
CA GLU A 85 -2.13 -8.41 3.27
C GLU A 85 -1.82 -8.24 1.78
N ASN A 86 -2.12 -9.25 0.96
CA ASN A 86 -1.95 -9.17 -0.50
C ASN A 86 -2.73 -8.00 -1.12
N LEU A 87 -3.97 -7.78 -0.67
CA LEU A 87 -4.79 -6.65 -1.13
C LEU A 87 -4.21 -5.29 -0.74
N ILE A 88 -3.63 -5.18 0.46
CA ILE A 88 -2.96 -3.94 0.91
C ILE A 88 -1.71 -3.67 0.07
N GLU A 89 -0.93 -4.71 -0.25
CA GLU A 89 0.24 -4.58 -1.12
C GLU A 89 -0.14 -4.14 -2.54
N GLU A 90 -1.20 -4.70 -3.11
CA GLU A 90 -1.72 -4.32 -4.43
C GLU A 90 -2.15 -2.85 -4.47
N VAL A 91 -2.92 -2.41 -3.47
CA VAL A 91 -3.33 -1.00 -3.34
C VAL A 91 -2.11 -0.07 -3.19
N ASN A 92 -1.10 -0.48 -2.41
CA ASN A 92 0.12 0.30 -2.24
C ASN A 92 0.93 0.38 -3.55
N TYR A 93 1.02 -0.72 -4.29
CA TYR A 93 1.65 -0.77 -5.60
C TYR A 93 0.97 0.17 -6.59
N GLU A 94 -0.35 0.12 -6.71
CA GLU A 94 -1.10 1.01 -7.62
C GLU A 94 -1.02 2.48 -7.19
N ALA A 95 -1.04 2.78 -5.89
CA ALA A 95 -0.83 4.13 -5.40
C ALA A 95 0.56 4.68 -5.77
N LEU A 96 1.60 3.85 -5.70
CA LEU A 96 2.95 4.22 -6.11
C LEU A 96 3.04 4.40 -7.64
N ARG A 97 2.44 3.50 -8.40
CA ARG A 97 2.40 3.56 -9.87
C ARG A 97 1.74 4.86 -10.34
N LEU A 98 0.57 5.20 -9.82
CA LEU A 98 -0.14 6.44 -10.16
C LEU A 98 0.68 7.69 -9.82
N LYS A 99 1.43 7.68 -8.71
CA LYS A 99 2.33 8.77 -8.35
C LYS A 99 3.45 8.94 -9.38
N VAL A 100 4.09 7.85 -9.79
CA VAL A 100 5.18 7.87 -10.78
C VAL A 100 4.66 8.31 -12.15
N GLU A 101 3.55 7.73 -12.63
CA GLU A 101 2.94 8.11 -13.91
C GLU A 101 2.51 9.59 -13.93
N GLY A 102 1.93 10.10 -12.84
CA GLY A 102 1.59 11.52 -12.71
C GLY A 102 2.81 12.44 -12.71
N GLN A 103 3.94 12.02 -12.14
CA GLN A 103 5.20 12.79 -12.20
C GLN A 103 5.77 12.85 -13.62
N HIS A 104 5.69 11.76 -14.39
CA HIS A 104 6.13 11.75 -15.79
C HIS A 104 5.28 12.68 -16.67
N GLN A 105 3.97 12.71 -16.47
CA GLN A 105 3.08 13.62 -17.20
C GLN A 105 3.38 15.09 -16.88
N ASN A 106 3.57 15.42 -15.60
CA ASN A 106 3.89 16.80 -15.20
C ASN A 106 5.25 17.27 -15.74
N LEU A 107 6.24 16.37 -15.80
CA LEU A 107 7.55 16.66 -16.39
C LEU A 107 7.45 16.89 -17.90
N ALA A 108 6.65 16.08 -18.60
CA ALA A 108 6.40 16.22 -20.04
C ALA A 108 5.68 17.54 -20.37
N GLU A 109 4.68 17.94 -19.59
CA GLU A 109 3.99 19.23 -19.72
C GLU A 109 4.94 20.41 -19.45
N THR A 110 5.82 20.30 -18.44
CA THR A 110 6.82 21.34 -18.15
C THR A 110 7.79 21.52 -19.32
N ILE A 111 8.26 20.41 -19.91
CA ILE A 111 9.16 20.44 -21.07
C ILE A 111 8.45 21.03 -22.30
N SER A 112 7.19 20.66 -22.56
CA SER A 112 6.44 21.22 -23.70
C SER A 112 6.17 22.72 -23.53
N ASN A 113 5.89 23.17 -22.31
CA ASN A 113 5.61 24.58 -22.02
C ASN A 113 6.88 25.45 -22.08
N GLN A 114 8.07 24.87 -21.87
CA GLN A 114 9.34 25.57 -22.05
C GLN A 114 9.84 25.58 -23.52
N GLN A 115 9.39 24.64 -24.36
CA GLN A 115 9.73 24.63 -25.80
C GLN A 115 9.12 25.80 -26.60
N GLY A 116 8.13 26.50 -26.04
CA GLY A 116 7.53 27.70 -26.65
C GLY A 116 8.32 28.99 -26.44
N GLU A 117 9.24 29.06 -25.48
CA GLU A 117 9.90 30.33 -25.09
C GLU A 117 11.38 30.45 -25.50
N TYR A 118 12.03 29.40 -26.00
CA TYR A 118 13.49 29.41 -26.20
C TYR A 118 13.99 28.65 -27.44
N TRP A 119 13.32 28.78 -28.58
CA TRP A 119 13.97 28.47 -29.86
C TRP A 119 14.55 29.75 -30.46
N PRO A 120 15.89 29.93 -30.50
CA PRO A 120 16.47 31.04 -31.23
C PRO A 120 16.09 30.89 -32.71
N ASN A 121 15.65 31.99 -33.31
CA ASN A 121 15.33 32.03 -34.73
C ASN A 121 16.58 31.61 -35.52
N ILE A 122 16.50 30.47 -36.23
CA ILE A 122 17.63 29.89 -36.97
C ILE A 122 18.20 30.84 -38.03
N SER A 123 17.45 31.88 -38.41
CA SER A 123 17.94 32.96 -39.29
C SER A 123 18.92 33.93 -38.62
N GLN A 124 19.01 33.94 -37.29
CA GLN A 124 19.97 34.77 -36.54
C GLN A 124 21.26 34.03 -36.19
N ILE A 125 21.32 32.72 -36.46
CA ILE A 125 22.56 31.95 -36.26
C ILE A 125 23.46 32.24 -37.47
N PRO A 126 24.64 32.86 -37.28
CA PRO A 126 25.56 33.08 -38.38
C PRO A 126 26.03 31.74 -38.95
N THR A 127 25.91 31.57 -40.26
CA THR A 127 26.47 30.41 -40.97
C THR A 127 27.99 30.43 -40.80
N ILE A 128 28.53 29.43 -40.12
CA ILE A 128 29.98 29.20 -40.06
C ILE A 128 30.36 28.48 -41.35
N GLU A 129 31.06 29.17 -42.26
CA GLU A 129 31.78 28.51 -43.35
C GLU A 129 32.97 27.78 -42.74
N ILE A 130 32.93 26.45 -42.76
CA ILE A 130 34.08 25.63 -42.42
C ILE A 130 35.04 25.74 -43.58
N ASP A 131 36.16 26.43 -43.34
CA ASP A 131 37.26 26.50 -44.28
C ASP A 131 37.94 25.12 -44.32
N TRP A 132 37.79 24.43 -45.45
CA TRP A 132 38.38 23.11 -45.69
C TRP A 132 39.85 23.19 -46.11
N GLU A 133 40.46 24.38 -46.17
CA GLU A 133 41.86 24.54 -46.60
C GLU A 133 42.90 24.03 -45.57
N TYR A 134 42.45 23.53 -44.42
CA TYR A 134 43.29 22.90 -43.40
C TYR A 134 42.74 21.56 -42.86
N LEU A 135 42.09 20.76 -43.71
CA LEU A 135 41.83 19.34 -43.47
C LEU A 135 42.52 18.47 -44.52
#